data_AF-A0A1I0B5A1-F1
#
_entry.id   AF-A0A1I0B5A1-F1
#
_cell.length_a   1.000
_cell.length_b   1.000
_cell.length_c   1.000
_cell.angle_alpha   90.00
_cell.angle_beta   90.00
_cell.angle_gamma   90.00
#
_symmetry.space_group_name_H-M   'P 1'
#
loop_
_entity.id
_entity.type
_entity.pdbx_description
1 polymer ?
#
loop_
_entity_poly.entity_id
_entity_poly.type
_entity_poly.pdbx_seq_one_letter_code
_entity_poly.pdbx_strand_id
1 'polypeptide(L)'
;MQQSIKNIRNILIYTASVSLISLVYFIYAYSSYPVPEERETFLSEVGEFFGKTGLGLLGFIYLRTVLKLMLGQGKLAQRLLPDYQPPVHSSALEQLLAWMNRTHVYFGIAAIAVMLLHISLMDISRYSHILFFPALLVLIVWQGLFGMFLAWRYSPAELKKFSHVVHAQFITGIAIGIFAFFGHILIDD
;
A
#
# COMPACT_ATOMS: atom_id res chain seq x y z
N MET A 1 26.13 9.54 3.68
CA MET A 1 26.15 8.87 2.34
C MET A 1 26.01 7.33 2.30
N GLN A 2 26.96 6.50 2.76
CA GLN A 2 26.93 5.03 2.54
C GLN A 2 25.70 4.29 3.11
N GLN A 3 25.22 4.69 4.29
CA GLN A 3 24.07 4.05 4.94
C GLN A 3 22.74 4.36 4.24
N SER A 4 22.63 5.55 3.63
CA SER A 4 21.46 5.99 2.85
C SER A 4 21.32 5.21 1.55
N ILE A 5 22.43 5.07 0.81
CA ILE A 5 22.51 4.24 -0.41
C ILE A 5 22.13 2.79 -0.08
N LYS A 6 22.61 2.25 1.05
CA LYS A 6 22.27 0.91 1.50
C LYS A 6 20.77 0.74 1.78
N ASN A 7 20.13 1.72 2.43
CA ASN A 7 18.70 1.66 2.75
C ASN A 7 17.81 1.72 1.50
N ILE A 8 18.09 2.65 0.58
CA ILE A 8 17.36 2.75 -0.70
C ILE A 8 17.56 1.48 -1.52
N ARG A 9 18.80 1.00 -1.63
CA ARG A 9 19.12 -0.24 -2.32
C ARG A 9 18.33 -1.42 -1.75
N ASN A 10 18.21 -1.53 -0.43
CA ASN A 10 17.44 -2.61 0.19
C ASN A 10 15.94 -2.54 -0.14
N ILE A 11 15.36 -1.33 -0.17
CA ILE A 11 13.96 -1.16 -0.60
C ILE A 11 13.81 -1.55 -2.07
N LEU A 12 14.71 -1.09 -2.94
CA LEU A 12 14.69 -1.44 -4.37
C LEU A 12 14.85 -2.95 -4.60
N ILE A 13 15.77 -3.60 -3.89
CA ILE A 13 15.96 -5.05 -3.95
C ILE A 13 14.71 -5.77 -3.47
N TYR A 14 14.11 -5.33 -2.37
CA TYR A 14 12.87 -5.89 -1.86
C TYR A 14 11.74 -5.77 -2.89
N THR A 15 11.50 -4.56 -3.40
CA THR A 15 10.48 -4.30 -4.43
C THR A 15 10.72 -5.16 -5.66
N ALA A 16 11.94 -5.19 -6.19
CA ALA A 16 12.29 -6.00 -7.35
C ALA A 16 12.10 -7.50 -7.11
N SER A 17 12.48 -7.99 -5.92
CA SER A 17 12.32 -9.40 -5.55
C SER A 17 10.84 -9.78 -5.45
N VAL A 18 10.02 -8.96 -4.77
CA VAL A 18 8.59 -9.19 -4.66
C VAL A 18 7.93 -9.12 -6.03
N SER A 19 8.25 -8.12 -6.85
CA SER A 19 7.74 -8.02 -8.22
C SER A 19 8.12 -9.22 -9.08
N LEU A 20 9.36 -9.71 -8.99
CA LEU A 20 9.81 -10.89 -9.75
C LEU A 20 9.07 -12.16 -9.30
N ILE A 21 8.94 -12.38 -7.99
CA ILE A 21 8.20 -13.52 -7.45
C ILE A 21 6.73 -13.44 -7.86
N SER A 22 6.12 -12.26 -7.78
CA SER A 22 4.75 -12.04 -8.24
C SER A 22 4.60 -12.28 -9.73
N LEU A 23 5.56 -11.86 -10.55
CA LEU A 23 5.54 -12.12 -11.99
C LEU A 23 5.63 -13.63 -12.28
N VAL A 24 6.53 -14.35 -11.62
CA VAL A 24 6.66 -15.81 -11.78
C VAL A 24 5.37 -16.51 -11.35
N TYR A 25 4.78 -16.10 -10.23
CA TYR A 25 3.51 -16.65 -9.77
C TYR A 25 2.36 -16.30 -10.70
N PHE A 26 2.32 -15.08 -11.24
CA PHE A 26 1.33 -14.64 -12.22
C PHE A 26 1.37 -15.53 -13.47
N ILE A 27 2.55 -15.77 -14.04
CA ILE A 27 2.72 -16.66 -15.20
C ILE A 27 2.20 -18.07 -14.89
N TYR A 28 2.56 -18.61 -13.71
CA TYR A 28 2.06 -19.91 -13.27
C TYR A 28 0.54 -19.93 -13.14
N ALA A 29 -0.04 -18.96 -12.43
CA ALA A 29 -1.48 -18.89 -12.16
C ALA A 29 -2.29 -18.72 -13.45
N TYR A 30 -1.84 -17.83 -14.35
CA TYR A 30 -2.46 -17.60 -15.66
C TYR A 30 -2.49 -18.85 -16.54
N SER A 31 -1.44 -19.68 -16.46
CA SER A 31 -1.37 -20.94 -17.21
C SER A 31 -2.10 -22.12 -16.57
N SER A 32 -2.32 -22.08 -15.24
CA SER A 32 -2.78 -23.24 -14.47
C SER A 32 -4.24 -23.14 -14.02
N TYR A 33 -4.76 -21.92 -13.83
CA TYR A 33 -6.13 -21.71 -13.42
C TYR A 33 -6.98 -21.27 -14.60
N PRO A 34 -8.22 -21.77 -14.72
CA PRO A 34 -9.16 -21.24 -15.69
C PRO A 34 -9.44 -19.78 -15.32
N VAL A 35 -9.32 -18.89 -16.31
CA VAL A 35 -9.77 -17.51 -16.18
C VAL A 35 -11.25 -17.53 -15.77
N PRO A 36 -11.61 -17.01 -14.59
CA PRO A 36 -13.00 -17.03 -14.16
C PRO A 36 -13.81 -16.13 -15.08
N GLU A 37 -14.86 -16.67 -15.73
CA GLU A 37 -15.76 -15.83 -16.55
C GLU A 37 -16.31 -14.67 -15.71
N GLU A 38 -16.03 -13.46 -16.16
CA GLU A 38 -16.57 -12.25 -15.58
C GLU A 38 -18.09 -12.27 -15.71
N ARG A 39 -18.78 -12.14 -14.58
CA ARG A 39 -20.24 -12.02 -14.55
C ARG A 39 -20.58 -10.63 -14.04
N GLU A 40 -20.99 -9.77 -14.96
CA GLU A 40 -21.55 -8.47 -14.62
C GLU A 40 -22.84 -8.66 -13.81
N THR A 41 -22.71 -8.54 -12.49
CA THR A 41 -23.83 -8.48 -11.56
C THR A 41 -23.87 -7.08 -10.98
N PHE A 42 -25.03 -6.66 -10.47
CA PHE A 42 -25.12 -5.38 -9.76
C PHE A 42 -24.12 -5.27 -8.60
N LEU A 43 -23.83 -6.39 -7.90
CA LEU A 43 -22.85 -6.40 -6.82
C LEU A 43 -21.41 -6.23 -7.33
N SER A 44 -21.05 -6.84 -8.46
CA SER A 44 -19.71 -6.69 -9.04
C SER A 44 -19.50 -5.28 -9.60
N GLU A 45 -20.51 -4.67 -10.23
CA GLU A 45 -20.44 -3.28 -10.71
C GLU A 45 -20.24 -2.29 -9.55
N VAL A 46 -21.00 -2.46 -8.46
CA VAL A 46 -20.80 -1.68 -7.23
C VAL A 46 -19.42 -1.97 -6.63
N GLY A 47 -18.99 -3.23 -6.67
CA GLY A 47 -17.66 -3.67 -6.26
C GLY A 47 -16.54 -2.95 -7.01
N GLU A 48 -16.62 -2.84 -8.33
CA GLU A 48 -15.67 -2.09 -9.16
C GLU A 48 -15.61 -0.61 -8.78
N PHE A 49 -16.76 0.02 -8.51
CA PHE A 49 -16.79 1.42 -8.06
C PHE A 49 -15.98 1.59 -6.76
N PHE A 50 -16.15 0.68 -5.81
CA PHE A 50 -15.34 0.67 -4.59
C PHE A 50 -13.86 0.37 -4.89
N GLY A 51 -13.55 -0.50 -5.86
CA GLY A 51 -12.18 -0.76 -6.30
C GLY A 51 -11.50 0.51 -6.84
N LYS A 52 -12.15 1.22 -7.76
CA LYS A 52 -11.70 2.50 -8.34
C LYS A 52 -11.54 3.57 -7.25
N THR A 53 -12.47 3.63 -6.30
CA THR A 53 -12.38 4.54 -5.14
C THR A 53 -11.19 4.19 -4.24
N GLY A 54 -10.97 2.90 -3.98
CA GLY A 54 -9.84 2.40 -3.20
C GLY A 54 -8.50 2.75 -3.84
N LEU A 55 -8.38 2.63 -5.17
CA LEU A 55 -7.20 3.06 -5.93
C LEU A 55 -6.93 4.56 -5.73
N GLY A 56 -7.96 5.40 -5.79
CA GLY A 56 -7.84 6.84 -5.54
C GLY A 56 -7.34 7.15 -4.12
N LEU A 57 -7.86 6.45 -3.10
CA LEU A 57 -7.42 6.59 -1.71
C LEU A 57 -5.96 6.14 -1.51
N LEU A 58 -5.55 5.04 -2.14
CA LEU A 58 -4.15 4.61 -2.15
C LEU A 58 -3.26 5.64 -2.84
N GLY A 59 -3.70 6.19 -3.98
CA GLY A 59 -3.02 7.26 -4.69
C GLY A 59 -2.76 8.47 -3.79
N PHE A 60 -3.74 8.88 -2.99
CA PHE A 60 -3.58 9.95 -1.99
C PHE A 60 -2.50 9.61 -0.94
N ILE A 61 -2.52 8.39 -0.39
CA ILE A 61 -1.57 7.94 0.63
C ILE A 61 -0.13 7.91 0.07
N TYR A 62 0.04 7.41 -1.16
CA TYR A 62 1.34 7.38 -1.82
C TYR A 62 1.82 8.77 -2.23
N LEU A 63 0.95 9.63 -2.75
CA LEU A 63 1.27 11.01 -3.09
C LEU A 63 1.80 11.77 -1.86
N ARG A 64 1.17 11.59 -0.69
CA ARG A 64 1.68 12.15 0.56
C ARG A 64 3.11 11.70 0.86
N THR A 65 3.41 10.43 0.61
CA THR A 65 4.75 9.87 0.84
C THR A 65 5.76 10.46 -0.13
N VAL A 66 5.40 10.61 -1.41
CA VAL A 66 6.22 11.29 -2.42
C VAL A 66 6.47 12.75 -2.05
N LEU A 67 5.44 13.51 -1.66
CA LEU A 67 5.60 14.91 -1.24
C LEU A 67 6.51 15.06 -0.02
N LYS A 68 6.42 14.13 0.95
CA LYS A 68 7.36 14.08 2.07
C LYS A 68 8.80 13.89 1.63
N LEU A 69 9.04 12.98 0.68
CA LEU A 69 10.37 12.76 0.12
C LEU A 69 10.87 14.00 -0.62
N MET A 70 10.05 14.60 -1.49
CA MET A 70 10.40 15.79 -2.25
C MET A 70 10.77 16.98 -1.34
N LEU A 71 10.01 17.21 -0.27
CA LEU A 71 10.24 18.30 0.68
C LEU A 71 11.26 17.94 1.78
N GLY A 72 11.87 16.74 1.75
CA GLY A 72 12.80 16.29 2.78
C GLY A 72 12.16 16.10 4.17
N GLN A 73 10.83 16.03 4.24
CA GLN A 73 10.09 15.97 5.49
C GLN A 73 9.84 14.54 5.97
N GLY A 74 10.03 14.32 7.26
CA GLY A 74 9.66 13.08 7.95
C GLY A 74 10.79 12.06 8.06
N LYS A 75 10.58 11.11 8.99
CA LYS A 75 11.61 10.13 9.38
C LYS A 75 12.07 9.23 8.23
N LEU A 76 11.21 8.96 7.25
CA LEU A 76 11.55 8.15 6.09
C LEU A 76 12.49 8.92 5.15
N ALA A 77 12.19 10.20 4.85
CA ALA A 77 13.10 11.07 4.09
C ALA A 77 14.46 11.21 4.79
N GLN A 78 14.45 11.47 6.10
CA GLN A 78 15.68 11.59 6.90
C GLN A 78 16.49 10.29 6.98
N ARG A 79 15.85 9.11 6.91
CA ARG A 79 16.53 7.80 6.94
C ARG A 79 17.02 7.36 5.56
N LEU A 80 16.30 7.71 4.50
CA LEU A 80 16.67 7.38 3.13
C LEU A 80 17.69 8.36 2.58
N LEU A 81 17.61 9.64 2.94
CA LEU A 81 18.47 10.71 2.44
C LEU A 81 18.80 11.70 3.59
N PRO A 82 19.67 11.32 4.54
CA PRO A 82 19.99 12.12 5.75
C PRO A 82 20.68 13.45 5.43
N ASP A 83 21.40 13.53 4.32
CA ASP A 83 22.13 14.72 3.86
C ASP A 83 21.34 15.51 2.79
N TYR A 84 20.05 15.20 2.61
CA TYR A 84 19.21 15.81 1.58
C TYR A 84 18.80 17.22 1.94
N GLN A 85 19.18 18.17 1.09
CA GLN A 85 18.57 19.49 1.10
C GLN A 85 17.35 19.47 0.16
N PRO A 86 16.18 19.96 0.59
CA PRO A 86 14.98 19.95 -0.23
C PRO A 86 15.22 20.70 -1.55
N PRO A 87 15.05 20.07 -2.72
CA PRO A 87 15.19 20.71 -4.02
C PRO A 87 14.04 21.69 -4.31
N VAL A 88 12.94 21.58 -3.56
CA VAL A 88 11.73 22.41 -3.75
C VAL A 88 11.40 23.13 -2.44
N HIS A 89 11.59 24.44 -2.43
CA HIS A 89 11.07 25.33 -1.41
C HIS A 89 9.78 25.96 -1.94
N SER A 90 8.63 25.36 -1.62
CA SER A 90 7.32 25.84 -2.05
C SER A 90 6.35 25.86 -0.87
N SER A 91 5.93 27.05 -0.47
CA SER A 91 4.93 27.25 0.59
C SER A 91 3.60 26.55 0.29
N ALA A 92 3.20 26.49 -0.99
CA ALA A 92 1.99 25.81 -1.42
C ALA A 92 2.07 24.28 -1.22
N LEU A 93 3.19 23.65 -1.57
CA LEU A 93 3.40 22.22 -1.37
C LEU A 93 3.52 21.87 0.12
N GLU A 94 4.14 22.74 0.92
CA GLU A 94 4.20 22.58 2.37
C GLU A 94 2.81 22.68 3.01
N GLN A 95 1.99 23.63 2.57
CA GLN A 95 0.61 23.78 3.06
C GLN A 95 -0.26 22.59 2.65
N LEU A 96 -0.13 22.12 1.42
CA LEU A 96 -0.78 20.89 0.95
C LEU A 96 -0.35 19.69 1.80
N LEU A 97 0.95 19.51 2.00
CA LEU A 97 1.48 18.41 2.81
C LEU A 97 1.00 18.51 4.27
N ALA A 98 0.92 19.71 4.84
CA ALA A 98 0.38 19.92 6.18
C ALA A 98 -1.09 19.50 6.27
N TRP A 99 -1.91 19.87 5.29
CA TRP A 99 -3.30 19.42 5.20
C TRP A 99 -3.39 17.90 5.06
N MET A 100 -2.64 17.29 4.12
CA MET A 100 -2.59 15.84 3.94
C MET A 100 -2.14 15.11 5.21
N ASN A 101 -1.19 15.67 5.96
CA ASN A 101 -0.76 15.11 7.24
C ASN A 101 -1.86 15.14 8.30
N ARG A 102 -2.76 16.12 8.28
CA ARG A 102 -3.90 16.18 9.21
C ARG A 102 -4.98 15.17 8.83
N THR A 103 -5.21 14.96 7.53
CA THR A 103 -6.33 14.15 7.03
C THR A 103 -5.97 12.68 6.79
N HIS A 104 -4.67 12.33 6.66
CA HIS A 104 -4.26 10.98 6.23
C HIS A 104 -4.81 9.82 7.06
N VAL A 105 -5.08 10.02 8.35
CA VAL A 105 -5.66 8.95 9.20
C VAL A 105 -7.05 8.59 8.70
N TYR A 106 -7.88 9.59 8.36
CA TYR A 106 -9.22 9.36 7.82
C TYR A 106 -9.17 8.70 6.44
N PHE A 107 -8.23 9.11 5.58
CA PHE A 107 -7.99 8.45 4.30
C PHE A 107 -7.51 7.01 4.48
N GLY A 108 -6.70 6.73 5.49
CA GLY A 108 -6.28 5.37 5.85
C GLY A 108 -7.46 4.50 6.28
N ILE A 109 -8.30 5.00 7.19
CA ILE A 109 -9.52 4.29 7.65
C ILE A 109 -10.46 4.05 6.46
N ALA A 110 -10.71 5.08 5.65
CA ALA A 110 -11.55 4.98 4.46
C ALA A 110 -10.99 3.95 3.46
N ALA A 111 -9.68 3.95 3.23
CA ALA A 111 -9.04 3.01 2.32
C ALA A 111 -9.26 1.56 2.78
N ILE A 112 -9.05 1.28 4.07
CA ILE A 112 -9.29 -0.06 4.62
C ILE A 112 -10.76 -0.46 4.47
N ALA A 113 -11.69 0.41 4.85
CA ALA A 113 -13.13 0.11 4.75
C ALA A 113 -13.57 -0.13 3.30
N VAL A 114 -13.16 0.74 2.37
CA VAL A 114 -13.48 0.64 0.95
C VAL A 114 -12.87 -0.61 0.32
N MET A 115 -11.61 -0.93 0.62
CA MET A 115 -10.97 -2.14 0.09
C MET A 115 -11.59 -3.43 0.64
N LEU A 116 -11.93 -3.48 1.93
CA LEU A 116 -12.62 -4.64 2.49
C LEU A 116 -14.04 -4.81 1.90
N LEU A 117 -14.73 -3.69 1.67
CA LEU A 117 -16.04 -3.71 1.02
C LEU A 117 -15.94 -4.17 -0.44
N HIS A 118 -14.99 -3.62 -1.20
CA HIS A 118 -14.67 -4.08 -2.57
C HIS A 118 -14.43 -5.60 -2.60
N ILE A 119 -13.54 -6.12 -1.75
CA ILE A 119 -13.24 -7.55 -1.66
C ILE A 119 -14.50 -8.38 -1.33
N SER A 120 -15.35 -7.89 -0.42
CA SER A 120 -16.57 -8.60 -0.01
C SER A 120 -17.61 -8.67 -1.14
N LEU A 121 -17.63 -7.67 -2.02
CA LEU A 121 -18.54 -7.60 -3.17
C LEU A 121 -18.06 -8.43 -4.37
N MET A 122 -16.75 -8.68 -4.48
CA MET A 122 -16.14 -9.42 -5.58
C MET A 122 -16.19 -10.96 -5.41
N ASP A 123 -17.04 -11.50 -4.53
CA ASP A 123 -17.17 -12.94 -4.24
C ASP A 123 -15.81 -13.64 -3.97
N ILE A 124 -15.26 -13.43 -2.77
CA ILE A 124 -13.99 -14.03 -2.28
C ILE A 124 -13.88 -15.53 -2.59
N SER A 125 -14.98 -16.27 -2.51
CA SER A 125 -14.97 -17.73 -2.63
C SER A 125 -14.39 -18.17 -3.96
N ARG A 126 -14.72 -17.45 -5.03
CA ARG A 126 -14.29 -17.71 -6.40
C ARG A 126 -12.79 -17.52 -6.58
N TYR A 127 -12.21 -16.46 -6.02
CA TYR A 127 -10.81 -16.08 -6.25
C TYR A 127 -9.84 -16.56 -5.16
N SER A 128 -10.35 -17.18 -4.09
CA SER A 128 -9.55 -17.62 -2.93
C SER A 128 -8.44 -18.63 -3.25
N HIS A 129 -8.54 -19.37 -4.36
CA HIS A 129 -7.54 -20.33 -4.83
C HIS A 129 -6.33 -19.67 -5.50
N ILE A 130 -6.48 -18.42 -5.96
CA ILE A 130 -5.39 -17.60 -6.50
C ILE A 130 -4.77 -16.84 -5.33
N LEU A 131 -3.49 -17.10 -5.03
CA LEU A 131 -2.80 -16.64 -3.82
C LEU A 131 -2.76 -15.12 -3.66
N PHE A 132 -2.81 -14.35 -4.75
CA PHE A 132 -2.83 -12.89 -4.68
C PHE A 132 -3.98 -12.37 -3.81
N PHE A 133 -5.19 -12.95 -3.90
CA PHE A 133 -6.37 -12.47 -3.19
C PHE A 133 -6.34 -12.72 -1.68
N PRO A 134 -6.14 -13.94 -1.16
CA PRO A 134 -6.03 -14.17 0.28
C PRO A 134 -4.80 -13.47 0.88
N ALA A 135 -3.68 -13.38 0.14
CA ALA A 135 -2.52 -12.61 0.59
C ALA A 135 -2.84 -11.10 0.71
N LEU A 136 -3.52 -10.52 -0.29
CA LEU A 136 -3.94 -9.13 -0.28
C LEU A 136 -4.89 -8.84 0.89
N LEU A 137 -5.86 -9.71 1.15
CA LEU A 137 -6.78 -9.60 2.28
C LEU A 137 -6.03 -9.59 3.62
N VAL A 138 -5.10 -10.54 3.82
CA VAL A 138 -4.25 -10.58 5.02
C VAL A 138 -3.45 -9.29 5.15
N LEU A 139 -2.85 -8.79 4.08
CA LEU A 139 -2.07 -7.55 4.10
C LEU A 139 -2.93 -6.31 4.40
N ILE A 140 -4.17 -6.24 3.91
CA ILE A 140 -5.11 -5.15 4.20
C ILE A 140 -5.54 -5.19 5.67
N VAL A 141 -5.91 -6.38 6.18
CA VAL A 141 -6.22 -6.56 7.61
C VAL A 141 -5.02 -6.18 8.47
N TRP A 142 -3.82 -6.60 8.07
CA TRP A 142 -2.57 -6.20 8.70
C TRP A 142 -2.40 -4.67 8.72
N GLN A 143 -2.60 -3.98 7.60
CA GLN A 143 -2.56 -2.51 7.56
C GLN A 143 -3.56 -1.87 8.54
N GLY A 144 -4.79 -2.38 8.58
CA GLY A 144 -5.84 -1.87 9.47
C GLY A 144 -5.47 -2.03 10.94
N LEU A 145 -5.03 -3.22 11.33
CA LEU A 145 -4.60 -3.51 12.71
C LEU A 145 -3.44 -2.61 13.13
N PHE A 146 -2.43 -2.42 12.28
CA PHE A 146 -1.31 -1.54 12.62
C PHE A 146 -1.64 -0.05 12.56
N GLY A 147 -2.53 0.36 11.66
CA GLY A 147 -3.05 1.72 11.63
C GLY A 147 -3.76 2.07 12.94
N MET A 148 -4.62 1.17 13.44
CA MET A 148 -5.29 1.32 14.72
C MET A 148 -4.30 1.30 15.90
N PHE A 149 -3.33 0.39 15.87
CA PHE A 149 -2.25 0.36 16.86
C PHE A 149 -1.57 1.73 16.96
N LEU A 150 -1.11 2.31 15.85
CA LEU A 150 -0.42 3.61 15.88
C LEU A 150 -1.31 4.81 16.23
N ALA A 151 -2.64 4.68 16.10
CA ALA A 151 -3.58 5.70 16.57
C ALA A 151 -3.74 5.70 18.09
N TRP A 152 -3.35 4.63 18.78
CA TRP A 152 -3.41 4.55 20.23
C TRP A 152 -2.33 5.41 20.91
N ARG A 153 -2.63 5.94 22.09
CA ARG A 153 -1.65 6.70 22.89
C ARG A 153 -0.58 5.76 23.48
N TYR A 154 0.55 5.66 22.79
CA TYR A 154 1.75 5.00 23.31
C TYR A 154 2.80 6.01 23.77
N SER A 155 3.53 5.66 24.83
CA SER A 155 4.69 6.44 25.25
C SER A 155 5.83 6.31 24.21
N PRO A 156 6.76 7.28 24.13
CA PRO A 156 7.91 7.20 23.24
C PRO A 156 8.79 5.95 23.45
N ALA A 157 8.87 5.45 24.69
CA ALA A 157 9.62 4.25 25.05
C ALA A 157 8.97 2.97 24.48
N GLU A 158 7.63 2.91 24.48
CA GLU A 158 6.87 1.80 23.90
C GLU A 158 6.96 1.83 22.37
N LEU A 159 6.73 2.99 21.76
CA LEU A 159 6.86 3.17 20.29
C LEU A 159 8.23 2.78 19.75
N LYS A 160 9.31 2.96 20.54
CA LYS A 160 10.66 2.53 20.15
C LYS A 160 10.77 1.01 20.03
N LYS A 161 10.09 0.25 20.89
CA LYS A 161 10.01 -1.23 20.80
C LYS A 161 9.25 -1.68 19.56
N PHE A 162 8.25 -0.91 19.14
CA PHE A 162 7.44 -1.20 17.94
C PHE A 162 7.96 -0.52 16.66
N SER A 163 9.15 0.08 16.69
CA SER A 163 9.78 0.72 15.53
C SER A 163 9.83 -0.20 14.30
N HIS A 164 10.10 -1.49 14.51
CA HIS A 164 10.19 -2.52 13.47
C HIS A 164 8.85 -2.70 12.74
N VAL A 165 7.76 -2.65 13.51
CA VAL A 165 6.39 -2.84 13.04
C VAL A 165 5.91 -1.64 12.20
N VAL A 166 6.28 -0.42 12.60
CA VAL A 166 6.01 0.80 11.80
C VAL A 166 6.69 0.73 10.42
N HIS A 167 7.87 0.10 10.35
CA HIS A 167 8.57 -0.10 9.07
C HIS A 167 7.93 -1.19 8.23
N ALA A 168 7.36 -2.22 8.88
CA ALA A 168 6.64 -3.26 8.20
C ALA A 168 5.48 -2.69 7.39
N GLN A 169 4.72 -1.71 7.89
CA GLN A 169 3.59 -1.10 7.17
C GLN A 169 3.97 -0.59 5.77
N PHE A 170 5.06 0.18 5.66
CA PHE A 170 5.53 0.69 4.36
C PHE A 170 5.92 -0.44 3.40
N ILE A 171 6.67 -1.44 3.90
CA ILE A 171 7.14 -2.59 3.12
C ILE A 171 5.98 -3.47 2.65
N THR A 172 5.01 -3.71 3.53
CA THR A 172 3.77 -4.43 3.19
C THR A 172 2.86 -3.61 2.27
N GLY A 173 2.90 -2.28 2.33
CA GLY A 173 2.18 -1.41 1.39
C GLY A 173 2.67 -1.59 -0.05
N ILE A 174 4.00 -1.66 -0.24
CA ILE A 174 4.59 -1.98 -1.55
C ILE A 174 4.07 -3.33 -2.07
N ALA A 175 4.04 -4.36 -1.21
CA ALA A 175 3.51 -5.68 -1.58
C ALA A 175 2.02 -5.62 -1.96
N ILE A 176 1.19 -4.86 -1.23
CA ILE A 176 -0.22 -4.64 -1.57
C ILE A 176 -0.35 -4.08 -2.98
N GLY A 177 0.44 -3.04 -3.33
CA GLY A 177 0.40 -2.45 -4.67
C GLY A 177 0.76 -3.45 -5.77
N ILE A 178 1.82 -4.25 -5.56
CA ILE A 178 2.25 -5.27 -6.52
C ILE A 178 1.21 -6.37 -6.67
N PHE A 179 0.68 -6.90 -5.56
CA PHE A 179 -0.30 -7.98 -5.57
C PHE A 179 -1.64 -7.53 -6.15
N ALA A 180 -2.08 -6.31 -5.84
CA ALA A 180 -3.27 -5.73 -6.45
C ALA A 180 -3.10 -5.61 -7.98
N PHE A 181 -1.94 -5.11 -8.43
CA PHE A 181 -1.66 -4.97 -9.86
C PHE A 181 -1.71 -6.31 -10.61
N PHE A 182 -0.92 -7.31 -10.16
CA PHE A 182 -0.92 -8.62 -10.82
C PHE A 182 -2.22 -9.39 -10.61
N GLY A 183 -2.86 -9.25 -9.45
CA GLY A 183 -4.14 -9.88 -9.15
C GLY A 183 -5.26 -9.40 -10.06
N HIS A 184 -5.36 -8.09 -10.29
CA HIS A 184 -6.35 -7.51 -11.22
C HIS A 184 -6.09 -7.93 -12.67
N ILE A 185 -4.84 -7.86 -13.15
CA ILE A 185 -4.50 -8.33 -14.52
C ILE A 185 -4.88 -9.80 -14.72
N LEU A 186 -4.81 -10.62 -13.67
CA LEU A 186 -5.12 -12.04 -13.75
C LEU A 186 -6.64 -12.33 -13.88
N ILE A 187 -7.51 -11.38 -13.53
CA ILE A 187 -8.97 -11.57 -13.52
C ILE A 187 -9.75 -10.61 -14.43
N ASP A 188 -9.15 -9.49 -14.83
CA ASP A 188 -9.78 -8.45 -15.67
C ASP A 188 -9.60 -8.74 -17.19
N ASP A 189 -8.97 -9.87 -17.57
CA ASP A 189 -8.77 -10.34 -18.97
C ASP A 189 -9.57 -11.62 -19.26
#